data_AF-X1SHP0-F1
#
_entry.id   AF-X1SHP0-F1
#
_cell.length_a   1.000
_cell.length_b   1.000
_cell.length_c   1.000
_cell.angle_alpha   90.00
_cell.angle_beta   90.00
_cell.angle_gamma   90.00
#
_symmetry.space_group_name_H-M   'P 1'
#
loop_
_entity.id
_entity.type
_entity.pdbx_description
1 polymer ?
#
loop_
_entity_poly.entity_id
_entity_poly.type
_entity_poly.pdbx_seq_one_letter_code
_entity_poly.pdbx_strand_id
1 'polypeptide(L)' 'NGKGEPMELNLTRERAAAQIIENLISAGVLLRGEVARYEKLLDSYDNLTLASVLVVSAQLREAGGEIIT' A
#
# COMPACT_ATOMS: atom_id res chain seq x y z
N ASN A 1 20.25 -8.73 15.07
CA ASN A 1 20.91 -7.93 14.01
C ASN A 1 19.85 -7.22 13.17
N GLY A 2 19.24 -6.17 13.72
CA GLY A 2 18.25 -5.37 13.01
C GLY A 2 18.94 -4.34 12.13
N LYS A 3 19.18 -4.69 10.88
CA LYS A 3 19.49 -3.73 9.82
C LYS A 3 18.37 -3.83 8.79
N GLY A 4 17.18 -3.39 9.17
CA GLY A 4 16.24 -2.92 8.17
C GLY A 4 16.83 -1.64 7.61
N GLU A 5 17.08 -1.59 6.31
CA GLU A 5 17.51 -0.36 5.64
C GLU A 5 16.57 0.77 6.05
N PRO A 6 17.09 1.96 6.40
CA PRO A 6 16.23 3.09 6.73
C PRO A 6 15.33 3.36 5.52
N MET A 7 14.03 3.15 5.70
CA MET A 7 13.03 3.44 4.69
C MET A 7 13.14 4.93 4.36
N GLU A 8 13.66 5.26 3.17
CA GLU A 8 13.61 6.63 2.68
C GLU A 8 12.15 7.04 2.54
N LEU A 9 11.66 7.83 3.49
CA LEU A 9 10.32 8.40 3.50
C LEU A 9 10.21 9.54 2.47
N ASN A 10 10.41 9.20 1.20
CA ASN A 10 10.07 10.09 0.09
C ASN A 10 8.60 9.85 -0.27
N LEU A 11 7.71 10.32 0.61
CA LEU A 11 6.25 10.19 0.55
C LEU A 11 5.66 11.13 -0.51
N THR A 12 5.92 10.84 -1.77
CA THR A 12 5.10 11.44 -2.84
C THR A 12 3.75 10.73 -2.89
N ARG A 13 2.73 11.43 -3.38
CA ARG A 13 1.37 10.88 -3.52
C ARG A 13 1.36 9.62 -4.37
N GLU A 14 2.13 9.63 -5.46
CA GLU A 14 2.26 8.52 -6.40
C GLU A 14 2.91 7.31 -5.73
N ARG A 15 3.97 7.51 -4.94
CA ARG A 15 4.61 6.43 -4.18
C ARG A 15 3.69 5.85 -3.11
N ALA A 16 2.96 6.70 -2.38
CA ALA A 16 2.00 6.25 -1.38
C ALA A 16 0.90 5.39 -2.03
N ALA A 17 0.36 5.82 -3.17
CA ALA A 17 -0.65 5.05 -3.89
C ALA A 17 -0.12 3.70 -4.39
N ALA A 18 1.08 3.67 -4.99
CA ALA A 18 1.72 2.44 -5.43
C ALA A 18 1.95 1.47 -4.26
N GLN A 19 2.43 1.98 -3.12
CA GLN A 19 2.68 1.16 -1.94
C GLN A 19 1.40 0.59 -1.33
N ILE A 20 0.31 1.37 -1.30
CA ILE A 20 -1.02 0.89 -0.88
C ILE A 20 -1.45 -0.29 -1.73
N ILE A 21 -1.36 -0.16 -3.06
CA ILE A 21 -1.77 -1.20 -3.99
C ILE A 21 -0.97 -2.49 -3.76
N GLU A 22 0.36 -2.37 -3.66
CA GLU A 22 1.24 -3.51 -3.41
C GLU A 22 0.90 -4.20 -2.09
N ASN A 23 0.70 -3.43 -1.01
CA ASN A 23 0.32 -3.97 0.29
C ASN A 23 -1.00 -4.76 0.22
N LEU A 24 -2.00 -4.22 -0.47
CA LEU A 24 -3.31 -4.85 -0.58
C LEU A 24 -3.29 -6.11 -1.48
N ILE A 25 -2.47 -6.12 -2.53
CA ILE A 25 -2.25 -7.32 -3.35
C ILE A 25 -1.56 -8.40 -2.51
N SER A 26 -0.47 -8.05 -1.81
CA SER A 26 0.27 -9.00 -0.97
C SER A 26 -0.57 -9.54 0.19
N ALA A 27 -1.52 -8.75 0.71
CA ALA A 27 -2.48 -9.19 1.72
C ALA A 27 -3.65 -10.04 1.15
N GLY A 28 -3.74 -10.22 -0.17
CA GLY A 28 -4.85 -10.92 -0.84
C GLY A 28 -6.17 -10.15 -0.84
N VAL A 29 -6.14 -8.85 -0.52
CA VAL A 29 -7.33 -7.98 -0.45
C VAL A 29 -7.69 -7.41 -1.82
N LEU A 30 -6.68 -7.10 -2.64
CA LEU A 30 -6.86 -6.53 -3.97
C LEU A 30 -6.37 -7.51 -5.03
N LEU A 31 -7.22 -7.84 -6.01
CA LEU A 31 -6.79 -8.66 -7.14
C LEU A 31 -6.06 -7.80 -8.18
N ARG A 32 -5.07 -8.38 -8.88
CA ARG A 32 -4.30 -7.68 -9.93
C ARG A 32 -5.19 -7.06 -11.02
N GLY A 33 -6.33 -7.68 -11.33
CA GLY A 33 -7.29 -7.16 -12.32
C GLY A 33 -8.07 -5.92 -11.87
N GLU A 34 -8.02 -5.57 -10.57
CA GLU A 34 -8.77 -4.46 -9.99
C GLU A 34 -7.91 -3.20 -9.79
N VAL A 35 -6.60 -3.30 -10.03
CA VAL A 35 -5.61 -2.24 -9.77
C VAL A 35 -5.99 -0.92 -10.44
N ALA A 36 -6.26 -0.92 -11.74
CA ALA A 36 -6.59 0.31 -12.47
C ALA A 36 -7.85 1.03 -11.96
N ARG A 37 -8.81 0.28 -11.40
CA ARG A 37 -10.00 0.87 -10.76
C ARG A 37 -9.63 1.47 -9.40
N TYR A 38 -8.77 0.79 -8.65
CA TYR A 38 -8.35 1.22 -7.33
C TYR A 38 -7.39 2.42 -7.39
N GLU A 39 -6.51 2.51 -8.38
CA GLU A 39 -5.67 3.70 -8.64
C GLU A 39 -6.51 4.97 -8.77
N LYS A 40 -7.58 4.91 -9.58
CA LYS A 40 -8.51 6.04 -9.73
C LYS A 40 -9.22 6.43 -8.44
N LEU A 41 -9.46 5.47 -7.55
CA LEU A 41 -10.03 5.75 -6.24
C LEU A 41 -9.01 6.47 -5.34
N LEU A 42 -7.76 6.01 -5.31
CA LEU A 42 -6.69 6.65 -4.55
C LEU A 42 -6.41 8.08 -5.04
N ASP A 43 -6.54 8.33 -6.34
CA ASP A 43 -6.42 9.67 -6.93
C ASP A 43 -7.48 10.65 -6.41
N SER A 44 -8.62 10.15 -5.92
CA SER A 44 -9.68 11.00 -5.34
C SER A 44 -9.46 11.35 -3.87
N TYR A 45 -8.52 10.69 -3.17
CA TYR A 45 -8.33 10.88 -1.74
C TYR A 45 -7.55 12.14 -1.42
N ASP A 46 -7.92 12.83 -0.35
CA ASP A 46 -7.03 13.86 0.21
C ASP A 46 -5.80 13.22 0.86
N ASN A 47 -4.82 14.05 1.22
CA ASN A 47 -3.55 13.56 1.76
C ASN A 47 -3.73 12.84 3.11
N LEU A 48 -4.71 13.24 3.92
CA LEU A 48 -4.96 12.63 5.23
C LEU A 48 -5.56 11.24 5.10
N THR A 49 -6.53 11.11 4.19
CA THR A 49 -7.17 9.83 3.84
C THR A 49 -6.14 8.90 3.23
N LEU A 50 -5.32 9.39 2.28
CA LEU A 50 -4.27 8.60 1.65
C LEU A 50 -3.26 8.08 2.67
N ALA A 51 -2.81 8.93 3.61
CA ALA A 51 -1.92 8.52 4.69
C ALA A 51 -2.55 7.46 5.61
N SER A 52 -3.84 7.61 5.94
CA SER A 52 -4.56 6.64 6.76
C SER A 52 -4.66 5.28 6.07
N VAL A 53 -4.97 5.27 4.77
CA VAL A 53 -5.06 4.05 3.97
C VAL A 53 -3.68 3.40 3.81
N LEU A 54 -2.61 4.18 3.67
CA LEU A 54 -1.25 3.65 3.67
C LEU A 54 -0.94 2.87 4.94
N VAL A 55 -1.25 3.42 6.11
CA VAL A 55 -1.04 2.74 7.40
C VAL A 55 -1.87 1.46 7.49
N VAL A 56 -3.16 1.53 7.17
CA VAL A 56 -4.06 0.35 7.25
C VAL A 56 -3.63 -0.74 6.27
N SER A 57 -3.23 -0.38 5.05
CA SER A 57 -2.75 -1.35 4.06
C SER A 57 -1.48 -2.08 4.54
N ALA A 58 -0.56 -1.37 5.21
CA ALA A 58 0.64 -1.99 5.78
C ALA A 58 0.28 -2.99 6.89
N GLN A 59 -0.67 -2.63 7.77
CA GLN A 59 -1.18 -3.53 8.81
C GLN A 59 -1.84 -4.78 8.22
N LEU A 60 -2.61 -4.63 7.14
CA LEU A 60 -3.23 -5.76 6.43
C LEU A 60 -2.19 -6.68 5.81
N ARG A 61 -1.13 -6.13 5.20
CA ARG A 61 0.00 -6.91 4.67
C ARG A 61 0.68 -7.71 5.78
N GLU A 62 0.92 -7.09 6.93
CA GLU A 62 1.55 -7.76 8.08
C GLU A 62 0.64 -8.86 8.67
N ALA A 63 -0.67 -8.63 8.73
CA ALA A 63 -1.63 -9.59 9.26
C ALA A 63 -1.91 -10.76 8.30
N GLY A 64 -1.93 -10.50 6.99
CA GLY A 64 -2.17 -11.50 5.95
C GLY A 64 -0.98 -12.42 5.67
N GLY A 65 0.23 -12.00 6.06
CA GLY A 65 1.48 -12.62 5.62
C GLY A 65 1.77 -12.32 4.13
N GLU A 66 3.03 -12.41 3.72
CA GLU A 66 3.37 -12.36 2.29
C GLU A 66 2.74 -13.56 1.59
N ILE A 67 1.79 -13.32 0.70
CA ILE A 67 1.37 -14.35 -0.26
C ILE A 67 2.54 -14.54 -1.23
N ILE A 68 3.42 -15.50 -0.92
CA ILE A 68 4.45 -16.00 -1.83
C ILE A 68 3.71 -16.76 -2.94
N THR A 69 3.39 -16.07 -4.04
CA THR A 69 3.02 -16.69 -5.32
C THR A 69 4.21 -16.76 -6.26
#